data_AF-A0AAW4LGU1-F1
#
_entry.id   AF-A0AAW4LGU1-F1
#
_cell.length_a   1.000
_cell.length_b   1.000
_cell.length_c   1.000
_cell.angle_alpha   90.00
_cell.angle_beta   90.00
_cell.angle_gamma   90.00
#
_symmetry.space_group_name_H-M   'P 1'
#
loop_
_entity.id
_entity.type
_entity.pdbx_description
1 polymer ?
#
loop_
_entity_poly.entity_id
_entity_poly.type
_entity_poly.pdbx_seq_one_letter_code
_entity_poly.pdbx_strand_id
1 'polypeptide(L)'
;MSTHYAKYEKSLRLQRMLELLLDGKKHTTLDIILKADICAVNSAAAELRVNGFNIRCDQKRPASYWLPDPAAARQLSSSLLAGKAA
;
A
#
# COMPACT_ATOMS: atom_id res chain seq x y z
N MET A 1 -7.84 15.34 14.85
CA MET A 1 -7.30 14.04 15.32
C MET A 1 -5.95 13.84 14.67
N SER A 2 -4.86 13.83 15.44
CA SER A 2 -3.53 13.48 14.93
C SER A 2 -3.48 11.96 14.74
N THR A 3 -3.72 11.47 13.53
CA THR A 3 -3.65 10.03 13.27
C THR A 3 -2.18 9.62 13.33
N HIS A 4 -1.79 8.81 14.32
CA HIS A 4 -0.50 8.13 14.29
C HIS A 4 -0.55 7.06 13.19
N TYR A 5 0.25 7.20 12.15
CA TYR A 5 0.38 6.22 11.06
C TYR A 5 1.86 5.91 10.80
N ALA A 6 2.14 4.70 10.31
CA ALA A 6 3.50 4.34 9.93
C ALA A 6 3.93 5.13 8.68
N LYS A 7 5.10 5.76 8.74
CA LYS A 7 5.71 6.40 7.57
C LYS A 7 6.17 5.34 6.57
N TYR A 8 5.82 5.52 5.31
CA TYR A 8 6.10 4.58 4.21
C TYR A 8 7.58 4.19 4.14
N GLU A 9 8.48 5.17 4.21
CA GLU A 9 9.92 5.01 4.09
C GLU A 9 10.56 4.25 5.28
N LYS A 10 9.82 4.09 6.38
CA LYS A 10 10.23 3.36 7.59
C LYS A 10 9.52 2.03 7.78
N SER A 11 8.59 1.64 6.90
CA SER A 11 7.74 0.48 7.08
C SER A 11 7.86 -0.53 5.94
N LEU A 12 8.59 -1.63 6.20
CA LEU A 12 8.73 -2.74 5.25
C LEU A 12 7.39 -3.37 4.89
N ARG A 13 6.43 -3.44 5.83
CA ARG A 13 5.08 -3.93 5.58
C ARG A 13 4.36 -3.11 4.51
N LEU A 14 4.46 -1.78 4.58
CA LEU A 14 3.83 -0.90 3.60
C LEU A 14 4.52 -1.00 2.23
N GLN A 15 5.85 -1.15 2.22
CA GLN A 15 6.64 -1.36 1.00
C GLN A 15 6.25 -2.67 0.30
N ARG A 16 6.19 -3.80 1.02
CA ARG A 16 5.73 -5.09 0.48
C ARG A 16 4.31 -5.04 -0.10
N MET A 17 3.39 -4.39 0.61
CA MET A 17 2.02 -4.24 0.09
C MET A 17 2.02 -3.43 -1.20
N LEU A 18 2.76 -2.33 -1.25
CA LEU A 18 2.84 -1.49 -2.44
C LEU A 18 3.42 -2.28 -3.60
N GLU A 19 4.57 -2.95 -3.41
CA GLU A 19 5.23 -3.79 -4.40
C GLU A 19 4.28 -4.80 -5.04
N LEU A 20 3.44 -5.46 -4.24
CA LEU A 20 2.42 -6.38 -4.74
C LEU A 20 1.38 -5.67 -5.63
N LEU A 21 0.89 -4.50 -5.21
CA LEU A 21 -0.15 -3.77 -5.93
C LEU A 21 0.37 -3.03 -7.19
N LEU A 22 1.69 -2.88 -7.33
CA LEU A 22 2.32 -2.22 -8.49
C LEU A 22 2.12 -2.98 -9.81
N ASP A 23 1.66 -4.24 -9.75
CA ASP A 23 1.24 -4.99 -10.95
C ASP A 23 -0.06 -4.45 -11.58
N GLY A 24 -0.75 -3.52 -10.90
CA GLY A 24 -1.98 -2.88 -11.37
C GLY A 24 -3.21 -3.79 -11.34
N LYS A 25 -3.10 -4.99 -10.75
CA LYS A 25 -4.20 -5.94 -10.65
C LYS A 25 -4.92 -5.79 -9.31
N LYS A 26 -6.14 -6.30 -9.27
CA LYS A 26 -6.88 -6.47 -8.01
C LYS A 26 -6.32 -7.69 -7.28
N HIS A 27 -5.94 -7.49 -6.02
CA HIS A 27 -5.56 -8.57 -5.12
C HIS A 27 -6.56 -8.66 -3.99
N THR A 28 -7.02 -9.87 -3.70
CA THR A 28 -7.91 -10.09 -2.56
C THR A 28 -7.15 -9.92 -1.24
N THR A 29 -7.85 -9.74 -0.13
CA THR A 29 -7.25 -9.75 1.21
C THR A 29 -6.39 -11.01 1.41
N LEU A 30 -6.84 -12.17 0.93
CA LEU A 30 -6.11 -13.44 1.05
C LEU A 30 -4.83 -13.42 0.21
N ASP A 31 -4.89 -12.93 -1.03
CA ASP A 31 -3.70 -12.79 -1.88
C ASP A 31 -2.65 -11.91 -1.22
N ILE A 32 -3.07 -10.81 -0.60
CA ILE A 32 -2.16 -9.87 0.06
C ILE A 32 -1.54 -10.51 1.31
N ILE A 33 -2.32 -11.23 2.11
CA ILE A 33 -1.80 -11.97 3.27
C ILE A 33 -0.71 -12.96 2.81
N LEU A 34 -0.99 -13.75 1.77
CA LEU A 34 -0.09 -14.81 1.32
C LEU A 34 1.15 -14.29 0.59
N LYS A 35 1.01 -13.25 -0.26
CA LYS A 35 2.10 -12.77 -1.11
C LYS A 35 2.93 -11.67 -0.48
N ALA A 36 2.34 -10.82 0.37
CA ALA A 36 3.04 -9.69 0.99
C ALA A 36 3.34 -9.92 2.47
N ASP A 37 2.88 -11.03 3.07
CA ASP A 37 3.07 -11.37 4.48
C ASP A 37 2.50 -10.30 5.43
N ILE A 38 1.20 -9.98 5.23
CA ILE A 38 0.51 -8.89 5.93
C ILE A 38 -0.82 -9.36 6.50
N CYS A 39 -0.91 -9.53 7.82
CA CYS A 39 -2.16 -9.90 8.49
C CYS A 39 -3.17 -8.73 8.58
N ALA A 40 -2.69 -7.50 8.74
CA ALA A 40 -3.53 -6.31 8.93
C ALA A 40 -3.69 -5.50 7.61
N VAL A 41 -4.27 -6.12 6.58
CA VAL A 41 -4.38 -5.54 5.23
C VAL A 41 -5.14 -4.21 5.22
N ASN A 42 -6.26 -4.10 5.94
CA ASN A 42 -7.05 -2.87 5.96
C ASN A 42 -6.28 -1.71 6.58
N SER A 43 -5.57 -1.95 7.69
CA SER A 43 -4.72 -0.95 8.33
C SER A 43 -3.58 -0.52 7.40
N ALA A 44 -2.91 -1.48 6.74
CA ALA A 44 -1.86 -1.20 5.76
C ALA A 44 -2.37 -0.32 4.61
N ALA A 45 -3.55 -0.64 4.07
CA ALA A 45 -4.17 0.15 3.00
C ALA A 45 -4.51 1.57 3.47
N ALA A 46 -5.04 1.73 4.69
CA ALA A 46 -5.36 3.04 5.26
C ALA A 46 -4.09 3.88 5.48
N GLU A 47 -3.03 3.28 6.00
CA GLU A 47 -1.74 3.96 6.20
C GLU A 47 -1.12 4.39 4.86
N LEU A 48 -1.13 3.52 3.85
CA LEU A 48 -0.64 3.86 2.51
C LEU A 48 -1.44 5.03 1.92
N ARG A 49 -2.76 5.09 2.11
CA ARG A 49 -3.56 6.26 1.68
C ARG A 49 -3.12 7.55 2.38
N VAL A 50 -2.85 7.50 3.68
CA VAL A 50 -2.37 8.68 4.42
C VAL A 50 -0.96 9.09 3.97
N ASN A 51 -0.12 8.14 3.53
CA ASN A 51 1.17 8.43 2.89
C ASN A 51 1.03 8.93 1.44
N GLY A 52 -0.18 9.08 0.90
CA GLY A 52 -0.45 9.64 -0.42
C GLY A 52 -0.70 8.62 -1.54
N PHE A 53 -0.65 7.31 -1.25
CA PHE A 53 -0.91 6.29 -2.27
C PHE A 53 -2.41 6.13 -2.54
N ASN A 54 -2.82 6.21 -3.80
CA ASN A 54 -4.22 6.10 -4.22
C ASN A 54 -4.71 4.64 -4.29
N ILE A 55 -4.77 3.96 -3.15
CA ILE A 55 -5.24 2.57 -3.07
C ILE A 55 -6.77 2.53 -3.04
N ARG A 56 -7.35 1.82 -4.01
CA ARG A 56 -8.79 1.55 -4.04
C ARG A 56 -9.11 0.21 -3.38
N CYS A 57 -10.32 0.11 -2.84
CA CYS A 57 -10.85 -1.10 -2.21
C CYS A 57 -12.26 -1.35 -2.73
N ASP A 58 -12.53 -2.59 -3.10
CA ASP A 58 -13.85 -3.12 -3.43
C ASP A 58 -14.25 -4.05 -2.29
N GLN A 59 -15.34 -3.71 -1.60
CA GLN A 59 -15.79 -4.40 -0.38
C GLN A 59 -16.66 -5.63 -0.67
N LYS A 60 -16.65 -6.15 -1.90
CA LYS A 60 -17.17 -7.49 -2.21
C LYS A 60 -16.47 -8.53 -1.32
N ARG A 61 -17.09 -9.69 -1.08
CA ARG A 61 -16.47 -10.76 -0.28
C ARG A 61 -15.84 -11.80 -1.22
N PRO A 62 -14.51 -12.04 -1.16
CA PRO A 62 -13.51 -11.35 -0.34
C PRO A 62 -13.13 -9.96 -0.86
N ALA A 63 -12.77 -9.04 0.06
CA ALA A 63 -12.42 -7.66 -0.31
C ALA A 63 -11.18 -7.63 -1.18
N SER A 64 -11.12 -6.70 -2.13
CA SER A 64 -10.04 -6.60 -3.12
C SER A 64 -9.45 -5.20 -3.16
N TYR A 65 -8.13 -5.10 -3.31
CA TYR A 65 -7.38 -3.84 -3.32
C TYR A 65 -6.57 -3.72 -4.62
N TRP A 66 -6.43 -2.50 -5.13
CA TRP A 66 -5.61 -2.21 -6.32
C TRP A 66 -5.16 -0.76 -6.36
N LEU A 67 -4.18 -0.49 -7.23
CA LEU A 67 -3.75 0.85 -7.62
C LEU A 67 -4.33 1.18 -9.01
N PRO A 68 -5.16 2.23 -9.15
CA PRO A 68 -5.64 2.69 -10.45
C PRO A 68 -4.51 3.19 -11.36
N ASP A 69 -3.46 3.76 -10.75
CA ASP A 69 -2.28 4.25 -11.46
C ASP A 69 -1.01 3.73 -10.76
N PRO A 70 -0.50 2.55 -11.18
CA PRO A 70 0.73 2.01 -10.65
C PRO A 70 1.97 2.84 -11.02
N ALA A 71 1.94 3.62 -12.11
CA ALA A 71 3.08 4.43 -12.52
C ALA A 71 3.28 5.62 -11.57
N ALA A 72 2.20 6.35 -11.27
CA ALA A 72 2.23 7.42 -10.27
C ALA A 72 2.65 6.90 -8.89
N ALA A 73 2.17 5.70 -8.50
CA ALA A 73 2.57 5.08 -7.24
C ALA A 73 4.07 4.73 -7.19
N ARG A 74 4.66 4.23 -8.28
CA ARG A 74 6.12 4.01 -8.37
C ARG A 74 6.90 5.29 -8.18
N GLN A 75 6.51 6.35 -8.87
CA GLN A 75 7.18 7.65 -8.78
C GLN A 75 7.13 8.19 -7.34
N LEU A 76 5.96 8.17 -6.71
CA LEU A 76 5.79 8.61 -5.32
C LEU A 76 6.65 7.78 -4.36
N SER A 77 6.66 6.45 -4.53
CA SER A 77 7.51 5.56 -3.74
C SER A 77 8.99 5.95 -3.84
N SER A 78 9.50 6.13 -5.07
CA SER A 78 10.88 6.55 -5.30
C SER A 78 11.19 7.90 -4.65
N SER A 79 10.29 8.89 -4.75
CA SER A 79 10.47 10.19 -4.11
C SER A 79 10.50 10.11 -2.59
N LEU A 80 9.60 9.33 -1.97
CA LEU A 80 9.56 9.16 -0.51
C LEU A 80 10.79 8.42 0.02
N LEU A 81 11.26 7.39 -0.70
CA LEU A 81 12.46 6.65 -0.32
C LEU A 81 13.75 7.47 -0.56
N ALA A 82 13.80 8.29 -1.61
CA ALA A 82 14.91 9.21 -1.84
C ALA A 82 14.98 10.31 -0.78
N GLY A 83 13.82 10.85 -0.36
CA GLY A 83 13.74 11.86 0.71
C GLY A 83 14.16 11.35 2.10
N LYS A 84 14.24 10.03 2.31
CA LYS A 84 14.81 9.44 3.53
C LYS A 84 16.33 9.56 3.60
N ALA A 85 17.01 9.72 2.46
CA ALA A 85 18.46 9.76 2.36
C ALA A 85 19.07 11.15 2.61
N ALA A 86 18.23 12.17 2.82
CA ALA A 86 18.62 13.52 3.21
C ALA A 86 18.42 13.71 4.72
#